data_AF-A0A415VF71-F1
#
_entry.id   AF-A0A415VF71-F1
#
_cell.length_a   1.000
_cell.length_b   1.000
_cell.length_c   1.000
_cell.angle_alpha   90.00
_cell.angle_beta   90.00
_cell.angle_gamma   90.00
#
_symmetry.space_group_name_H-M   'P 1'
#
loop_
_entity.id
_entity.type
_entity.pdbx_description
1 polymer ?
#
loop_
_entity_poly.entity_id
_entity_poly.type
_entity_poly.pdbx_seq_one_letter_code
_entity_poly.pdbx_strand_id
1 'polypeptide(L)'
;MTMEEIKEKKFIIEAKGEVPFAQRTGDGYELFNNERTMKFCARRQQIWDNETGEQKSCFAVFCFVKEDDGWVQGDNYHQTETITSFVKDLNISPYFTNAVKEYREQMDITEEWKVEKWEQEKY
;
A
#
# COMPACT_ATOMS: atom_id res chain seq x y z
N MET A 1 47.78 -7.68 12.71
CA MET A 1 46.32 -7.90 12.79
C MET A 1 45.74 -7.47 11.46
N THR A 2 45.30 -8.42 10.64
CA THR A 2 44.84 -8.20 9.27
C THR A 2 43.35 -7.89 9.25
N MET A 3 42.97 -6.89 8.45
CA MET A 3 41.59 -6.50 8.10
C MET A 3 40.88 -7.69 7.45
N GLU A 4 40.23 -8.52 8.26
CA GLU A 4 39.29 -9.52 7.76
C GLU A 4 38.06 -8.82 7.20
N GLU A 5 37.96 -8.94 5.88
CA GLU A 5 36.80 -8.82 5.02
C GLU A 5 35.45 -9.02 5.76
N ILE A 6 34.84 -7.93 6.20
CA ILE A 6 33.39 -7.90 6.44
C ILE A 6 32.75 -7.90 5.04
N LYS A 7 32.65 -9.08 4.43
CA LYS A 7 31.80 -9.30 3.25
C LYS A 7 30.38 -8.92 3.65
N GLU A 8 29.93 -7.76 3.18
CA GLU A 8 28.52 -7.37 3.16
C GLU A 8 27.73 -8.51 2.48
N LYS A 9 27.09 -9.35 3.29
CA LYS A 9 26.17 -10.36 2.79
C LYS A 9 24.98 -9.60 2.20
N LYS A 10 25.00 -9.39 0.87
CA LYS A 10 23.79 -9.04 0.12
C LYS A 10 22.79 -10.16 0.30
N PHE A 11 21.80 -9.96 1.17
CA PHE A 11 20.64 -10.81 1.28
C PHE A 11 19.76 -10.54 0.04
N ILE A 12 20.01 -11.27 -1.04
CA ILE A 12 19.11 -11.29 -2.19
C ILE A 12 17.96 -12.23 -1.80
N ILE A 13 16.81 -11.66 -1.48
CA ILE A 13 15.58 -12.42 -1.32
C ILE A 13 15.04 -12.67 -2.74
N GLU A 14 15.36 -13.84 -3.30
CA GLU A 14 14.73 -14.30 -4.55
C GLU A 14 13.31 -14.80 -4.25
N ALA A 15 12.30 -13.99 -4.60
CA ALA A 15 10.92 -14.44 -4.64
C ALA A 15 10.73 -15.35 -5.88
N LYS A 16 10.44 -16.64 -5.66
CA LYS A 16 10.23 -17.64 -6.74
C LYS A 16 8.87 -17.55 -7.45
N GLY A 17 8.20 -16.40 -7.38
CA GLY A 17 6.90 -16.17 -8.02
C GLY A 17 6.76 -14.70 -8.44
N GLU A 18 5.83 -14.41 -9.36
CA GLU A 18 5.45 -13.02 -9.61
C GLU A 18 5.02 -12.37 -8.29
N VAL A 19 5.52 -11.14 -8.05
CA VAL A 19 5.17 -10.36 -6.86
C VAL A 19 3.65 -10.23 -6.78
N PRO A 20 2.97 -10.50 -5.65
CA PRO A 20 1.53 -10.27 -5.55
C PRO A 20 1.14 -8.82 -5.88
N PHE A 21 -0.07 -8.58 -6.38
CA PHE A 21 -0.63 -7.24 -6.51
C PHE A 21 -1.01 -6.64 -5.15
N ALA A 22 -1.34 -7.46 -4.16
CA ALA A 22 -1.49 -7.04 -2.77
C ALA A 22 -0.56 -7.83 -1.86
N GLN A 23 0.30 -7.13 -1.12
CA GLN A 23 1.31 -7.76 -0.28
C GLN A 23 1.32 -7.16 1.11
N ARG A 24 1.15 -8.00 2.13
CA ARG A 24 1.36 -7.60 3.53
C ARG A 24 2.84 -7.33 3.80
N THR A 25 3.13 -6.20 4.45
CA THR A 25 4.47 -5.85 4.96
C THR A 25 4.50 -6.02 6.49
N GLY A 26 5.68 -5.85 7.11
CA GLY A 26 5.82 -5.90 8.56
C GLY A 26 5.00 -4.83 9.30
N ASP A 27 4.73 -3.70 8.65
CA ASP A 27 4.08 -2.51 9.21
C ASP A 27 2.79 -2.10 8.46
N GLY A 28 2.37 -2.84 7.43
CA GLY A 28 1.16 -2.53 6.68
C GLY A 28 0.99 -3.34 5.39
N TYR A 29 0.84 -2.65 4.26
CA TYR A 29 0.55 -3.27 2.96
C TYR A 29 1.15 -2.50 1.78
N GLU A 30 1.51 -3.23 0.73
CA GLU A 30 1.74 -2.69 -0.62
C GLU A 30 0.63 -3.15 -1.57
N LEU A 31 0.16 -2.24 -2.42
CA LEU A 31 -0.91 -2.46 -3.39
C LEU A 31 -0.45 -1.94 -4.75
N PHE A 32 -0.24 -2.82 -5.71
CA PHE A 32 0.22 -2.49 -7.06
C PHE A 32 -0.95 -2.25 -8.00
N ASN A 33 -0.79 -1.33 -8.95
CA ASN A 33 -1.70 -1.27 -10.07
C ASN A 33 -1.50 -2.50 -10.98
N ASN A 34 -2.48 -2.77 -11.83
CA ASN A 34 -2.51 -3.94 -12.72
C ASN A 34 -1.29 -4.02 -13.66
N GLU A 35 -0.68 -2.88 -13.99
CA GLU A 35 0.51 -2.78 -14.86
C GLU A 35 1.84 -2.82 -14.10
N ARG A 36 1.82 -2.79 -12.76
CA ARG A 36 3.01 -2.72 -11.89
C ARG A 36 3.92 -1.53 -12.20
N THR A 37 3.32 -0.43 -12.63
CA THR A 37 3.96 0.87 -12.87
C THR A 37 3.72 1.85 -11.72
N MET A 38 2.76 1.54 -10.83
CA MET A 38 2.42 2.35 -9.67
C MET A 38 2.10 1.43 -8.48
N LYS A 39 2.43 1.86 -7.28
CA LYS A 39 1.99 1.20 -6.05
C LYS A 39 1.64 2.18 -4.95
N PHE A 40 0.73 1.77 -4.09
CA PHE A 40 0.49 2.40 -2.80
C PHE A 40 1.16 1.59 -1.69
N CYS A 41 1.84 2.28 -0.78
CA CYS A 41 2.38 1.69 0.44
C CYS A 41 1.63 2.29 1.63
N ALA A 42 0.77 1.48 2.27
CA ALA A 42 0.10 1.83 3.51
C ALA A 42 0.96 1.36 4.69
N ARG A 43 1.42 2.27 5.55
CA ARG A 43 2.29 1.98 6.70
C ARG A 43 1.66 2.48 7.99
N ARG A 44 1.69 1.67 9.04
CA ARG A 44 1.17 2.05 10.35
C ARG A 44 1.92 3.27 10.89
N GLN A 45 1.17 4.26 11.35
CA GLN A 45 1.68 5.46 11.99
C GLN A 45 0.94 5.69 13.30
N GLN A 46 1.67 6.12 14.33
CA GLN A 46 1.08 6.66 15.55
C GLN A 46 0.99 8.17 15.43
N ILE A 47 -0.19 8.72 15.67
CA ILE A 47 -0.44 10.15 15.67
C ILE A 47 -0.95 10.54 17.05
N TRP A 48 -0.48 11.68 17.54
CA TRP A 48 -1.00 12.29 18.76
C TRP A 48 -2.22 13.15 18.40
N ASP A 49 -3.36 12.84 18.99
CA ASP A 49 -4.57 13.64 18.87
C ASP A 49 -4.52 14.76 19.93
N ASN A 50 -4.37 16.01 19.48
CA ASN A 50 -4.29 17.15 20.38
C ASN A 50 -5.65 17.53 21.01
N GLU A 51 -6.77 17.08 20.43
CA GLU A 51 -8.11 17.38 20.93
C GLU A 51 -8.52 16.43 22.04
N THR A 52 -8.24 15.13 21.88
CA THR A 52 -8.56 14.12 22.91
C THR A 52 -7.41 13.85 23.87
N GLY A 53 -6.18 14.24 23.53
CA GLY A 53 -4.98 13.95 24.31
C GLY A 53 -4.54 12.48 24.25
N GLU A 54 -4.99 11.74 23.24
CA GLU A 54 -4.74 10.30 23.10
C GLU A 54 -3.84 9.97 21.91
N GLN A 55 -3.09 8.87 21.99
CA GLN A 55 -2.41 8.29 20.83
C GLN A 55 -3.39 7.47 20.00
N LYS A 56 -3.52 7.81 18.72
CA LYS A 56 -4.28 7.05 17.74
C LYS A 56 -3.34 6.33 16.77
N SER A 57 -3.66 5.07 16.47
CA SER A 57 -3.00 4.32 15.41
C SER A 57 -3.77 4.50 14.11
N CYS A 58 -3.08 4.90 13.05
CA CYS A 58 -3.62 5.02 11.70
C CYS A 58 -2.64 4.41 10.69
N PHE A 59 -2.94 4.53 9.40
CA PHE A 59 -2.05 4.19 8.31
C PHE A 59 -1.79 5.40 7.43
N ALA A 60 -0.52 5.73 7.24
CA ALA A 60 -0.07 6.64 6.20
C ALA A 60 0.04 5.89 4.89
N VAL A 61 -0.57 6.44 3.84
CA VAL A 61 -0.53 5.90 2.48
C VAL A 61 0.34 6.80 1.63
N PHE A 62 1.34 6.19 1.00
CA PHE A 62 2.27 6.85 0.09
C PHE A 62 2.11 6.26 -1.32
N CYS A 63 2.12 7.11 -2.33
CA CYS A 63 2.11 6.70 -3.73
C CYS A 63 3.54 6.62 -4.28
N PHE A 64 3.85 5.55 -4.99
CA PHE A 64 5.11 5.37 -5.71
C PHE A 64 4.85 5.06 -7.18
N VAL A 65 5.62 5.67 -8.06
CA VAL A 65 5.62 5.40 -9.49
C VAL A 65 6.95 4.75 -9.86
N LYS A 66 6.89 3.81 -10.80
CA LYS A 66 8.06 3.12 -11.32
C LYS A 66 8.74 3.99 -12.37
N GLU A 67 10.00 4.28 -12.14
CA GLU A 67 10.92 4.92 -13.09
C GLU A 67 12.07 3.96 -13.45
N ASP A 68 12.93 4.36 -14.38
CA ASP A 68 14.01 3.50 -14.91
C ASP A 68 14.94 2.95 -13.80
N ASP A 69 15.24 3.77 -12.79
CA ASP A 69 16.16 3.45 -11.70
C ASP A 69 15.48 2.99 -10.40
N GLY A 70 14.14 2.83 -10.38
CA GLY A 70 13.43 2.30 -9.23
C GLY A 70 12.05 2.90 -8.96
N TRP A 71 11.67 2.94 -7.69
CA TRP A 71 10.39 3.49 -7.24
C TRP A 71 10.59 4.90 -6.70
N VAL A 72 9.92 5.87 -7.33
CA VAL A 72 9.93 7.27 -6.89
C VAL A 72 8.65 7.58 -6.16
N GLN A 73 8.78 8.12 -4.95
CA GLN A 73 7.63 8.53 -4.14
C GLN A 73 7.06 9.84 -4.70
N GLY A 74 5.75 9.88 -4.96
CA GLY A 74 5.05 11.12 -5.25
C GLY A 74 4.81 11.95 -3.98
N ASP A 75 4.41 13.20 -4.14
CA ASP A 75 4.09 14.12 -3.03
C ASP A 75 2.68 13.90 -2.43
N ASN A 76 2.00 12.83 -2.85
CA ASN A 76 0.65 12.52 -2.39
C ASN A 76 0.72 11.77 -1.06
N TYR A 77 0.17 12.39 -0.02
CA TYR A 77 -0.01 11.83 1.30
C TYR A 77 -1.50 11.64 1.60
N HIS A 78 -1.86 10.46 2.09
CA HIS A 78 -3.21 10.18 2.56
C HIS A 78 -3.16 9.42 3.88
N GLN A 79 -4.10 9.68 4.77
CA GLN A 79 -4.26 8.96 6.03
C GLN A 79 -5.55 8.18 6.01
N THR A 80 -5.50 6.94 6.47
CA THR A 80 -6.67 6.08 6.63
C THR A 80 -6.64 5.40 7.99
N GLU A 81 -7.81 5.14 8.57
CA GLU A 81 -7.92 4.44 9.86
C GLU A 81 -7.52 2.96 9.72
N THR A 82 -7.91 2.33 8.61
CA THR A 82 -7.62 0.92 8.35
C THR A 82 -7.21 0.71 6.89
N ILE A 83 -6.39 -0.31 6.64
CA ILE A 83 -6.02 -0.70 5.27
C ILE A 83 -7.27 -1.06 4.47
N THR A 84 -8.24 -1.77 5.07
CA THR A 84 -9.49 -2.14 4.40
C THR A 84 -10.29 -0.92 3.95
N SER A 85 -10.33 0.16 4.74
CA SER A 85 -11.00 1.41 4.34
C SER A 85 -10.37 1.99 3.07
N PHE A 86 -9.04 2.06 3.02
CA PHE A 86 -8.35 2.52 1.81
C PHE A 86 -8.52 1.58 0.61
N VAL A 87 -8.53 0.26 0.82
CA VAL A 87 -8.76 -0.71 -0.28
C VAL A 87 -10.19 -0.61 -0.81
N LYS A 88 -11.19 -0.26 0.04
CA LYS A 88 -12.55 0.07 -0.39
C LYS A 88 -12.57 1.28 -1.31
N ASP A 89 -11.83 2.33 -0.98
CA ASP A 89 -11.72 3.52 -1.83
C ASP A 89 -11.02 3.19 -3.17
N LEU A 90 -9.99 2.35 -3.13
CA LEU A 90 -9.28 1.86 -4.33
C LEU A 90 -10.15 0.99 -5.24
N ASN A 91 -11.16 0.30 -4.71
CA ASN A 91 -12.07 -0.56 -5.49
C ASN A 91 -12.84 0.20 -6.58
N ILE A 92 -12.93 1.53 -6.46
CA ILE A 92 -13.51 2.40 -7.49
C ILE A 92 -12.61 2.48 -8.73
N SER A 93 -11.30 2.26 -8.57
CA SER A 93 -10.30 2.41 -9.64
C SER A 93 -10.16 1.12 -10.46
N PRO A 94 -10.35 1.18 -11.80
CA PRO A 94 -10.15 0.02 -12.65
C PRO A 94 -8.67 -0.40 -12.75
N TYR A 95 -7.74 0.47 -12.33
CA TYR A 95 -6.30 0.20 -12.37
C TYR A 95 -5.82 -0.70 -11.22
N PHE A 96 -6.62 -0.93 -10.18
CA PHE A 96 -6.21 -1.67 -8.98
C PHE A 96 -7.05 -2.93 -8.72
N THR A 97 -7.82 -3.37 -9.71
CA THR A 97 -8.73 -4.52 -9.57
C THR A 97 -8.02 -5.80 -9.11
N ASN A 98 -6.80 -6.07 -9.58
CA ASN A 98 -6.04 -7.24 -9.15
C ASN A 98 -5.62 -7.14 -7.68
N ALA A 99 -5.12 -5.98 -7.25
CA ALA A 99 -4.72 -5.76 -5.86
C ALA A 99 -5.92 -5.85 -4.92
N VAL A 100 -7.05 -5.26 -5.28
CA VAL A 100 -8.28 -5.34 -4.47
C VAL A 100 -8.76 -6.79 -4.35
N LYS A 101 -8.75 -7.54 -5.46
CA LYS A 101 -9.13 -8.95 -5.45
C LYS A 101 -8.22 -9.78 -4.54
N GLU A 102 -6.91 -9.67 -4.70
CA GLU A 102 -5.95 -10.41 -3.88
C GLU A 102 -6.05 -10.03 -2.40
N TYR A 103 -6.20 -8.74 -2.09
CA TYR A 103 -6.40 -8.29 -0.71
C TYR A 103 -7.64 -8.93 -0.08
N ARG A 104 -8.74 -8.99 -0.82
CA ARG A 104 -9.98 -9.61 -0.34
C ARG A 104 -9.81 -11.11 -0.10
N GLU A 105 -9.12 -11.82 -0.99
CA GLU A 105 -8.79 -13.23 -0.82
C GLU A 105 -7.91 -13.46 0.42
N GLN A 106 -6.90 -12.62 0.64
CA GLN A 106 -5.99 -12.72 1.80
C GLN A 106 -6.69 -12.43 3.14
N MET A 107 -7.78 -11.66 3.12
CA MET A 107 -8.53 -11.23 4.30
C MET A 107 -9.88 -11.97 4.46
N ASP A 108 -10.16 -12.97 3.63
CA ASP A 108 -11.42 -13.72 3.58
C ASP A 108 -12.68 -12.83 3.45
N ILE A 109 -12.58 -11.73 2.69
CA ILE A 109 -13.66 -10.75 2.52
C ILE A 109 -14.57 -11.13 1.35
N THR A 110 -15.76 -11.63 1.68
CA THR A 110 -16.79 -12.04 0.70
C THR A 110 -17.81 -10.93 0.39
N GLU A 111 -17.88 -9.87 1.21
CA GLU A 111 -18.79 -8.72 1.03
C GLU A 111 -18.57 -8.02 -0.32
N GLU A 112 -19.64 -7.76 -1.07
CA GLU A 112 -19.57 -6.91 -2.26
C GLU A 112 -19.53 -5.43 -1.87
N TRP A 113 -18.48 -4.73 -2.29
CA TRP A 113 -18.38 -3.29 -2.10
C TRP A 113 -19.01 -2.56 -3.28
N LYS A 114 -20.12 -1.88 -3.03
CA LYS A 114 -20.79 -1.06 -4.05
C LYS A 114 -19.96 0.19 -4.31
N VAL A 115 -19.65 0.44 -5.58
CA VAL A 115 -19.11 1.72 -6.02
C VAL A 115 -20.28 2.70 -6.08
N GLU A 116 -20.43 3.55 -5.06
CA GLU A 116 -21.33 4.69 -5.17
C GLU A 116 -20.74 5.63 -6.22
N LYS A 117 -21.41 5.72 -7.38
CA LYS A 117 -21.05 6.71 -8.39
C LYS A 117 -21.34 8.09 -7.78
N TRP A 118 -20.29 8.85 -7.50
CA TRP A 118 -20.44 10.28 -7.31
C TRP A 118 -20.90 10.86 -8.63
N GLU A 119 -22.19 11.18 -8.74
CA GLU A 119 -22.71 11.99 -9.83
C GLU A 119 -21.97 13.33 -9.75
N GLN A 120 -21.09 13.58 -10.72
CA GLN A 120 -20.53 14.92 -10.91
C GLN A 120 -21.73 15.83 -11.23
N GLU A 121 -22.18 16.61 -10.26
CA GLU A 121 -23.05 17.76 -10.50
C GLU A 121 -22.30 18.66 -11.50
N LYS A 122 -22.71 18.57 -12.76
CA LYS A 122 -22.28 19.50 -13.81
C LYS A 122 -22.87 20.86 -13.46
N TYR A 123 -21.98 21.86 -13.39
CA TYR A 123 -22.26 23.30 -13.36
C TYR A 123 -23.41 23.73 -14.26
#